data_AF-A0A965FJJ5-F1
#
_entry.id   AF-A0A965FJJ5-F1
#
_cell.length_a   1.000
_cell.length_b   1.000
_cell.length_c   1.000
_cell.angle_alpha   90.00
_cell.angle_beta   90.00
_cell.angle_gamma   90.00
#
_symmetry.space_group_name_H-M   'P 1'
#
loop_
_entity.id
_entity.type
_entity.pdbx_description
1 polymer ?
#
loop_
_entity_poly.entity_id
_entity_poly.type
_entity_poly.pdbx_seq_one_letter_code
_entity_poly.pdbx_strand_id
1 'polypeptide(L)' 'IVDESGKPNYRFVSFGRTPATEIIIDSEKVSGATVLEDLGQAVQFTPRTKKCLG' A
#
# COMPACT_ATOMS: atom_id res chain seq x y z
N ILE A 1 -7.58 -2.12 1.51
CA ILE A 1 -8.44 -2.91 0.60
C ILE A 1 -7.51 -3.43 -0.47
N VAL A 2 -7.42 -4.75 -0.59
CA VAL A 2 -6.60 -5.39 -1.63
C VAL A 2 -7.57 -5.73 -2.75
N ASP A 3 -7.38 -5.13 -3.92
CA ASP A 3 -8.15 -5.47 -5.11
C ASP A 3 -7.51 -6.69 -5.76
N GLU A 4 -8.20 -7.83 -5.73
CA GLU A 4 -7.70 -9.11 -6.26
C GLU A 4 -8.11 -9.37 -7.71
N SER A 5 -8.81 -8.43 -8.37
CA SER A 5 -9.38 -8.62 -9.70
C SER A 5 -8.37 -8.42 -10.85
N GLY A 6 -7.15 -7.97 -10.54
CA GLY A 6 -6.09 -7.62 -11.50
C GLY A 6 -4.84 -8.51 -11.48
N LYS A 7 -4.95 -9.76 -11.02
CA LYS A 7 -3.79 -10.68 -10.94
C LYS A 7 -3.03 -10.71 -12.28
N PRO A 8 -1.69 -10.60 -12.26
CA PRO A 8 -0.80 -10.71 -11.08
C PRO A 8 -0.53 -9.40 -10.31
N ASN A 9 -1.18 -8.29 -10.68
CA ASN A 9 -0.95 -6.97 -10.07
C ASN A 9 -1.85 -6.74 -8.84
N TYR A 10 -1.23 -6.59 -7.67
CA TYR A 10 -1.87 -6.23 -6.42
C TYR A 10 -1.74 -4.73 -6.17
N ARG A 11 -2.86 -4.07 -5.87
CA ARG A 11 -2.91 -2.63 -5.65
C ARG A 11 -3.17 -2.30 -4.19
N PHE A 12 -2.24 -1.60 -3.56
CA PHE A 12 -2.30 -1.13 -2.19
C PHE A 12 -2.45 0.38 -2.17
N VAL A 13 -3.44 0.89 -1.42
CA VAL A 13 -3.65 2.33 -1.25
C VAL A 13 -3.51 2.68 0.23
N SER A 14 -2.68 3.67 0.53
CA SER A 14 -2.46 4.14 1.90
C SER A 14 -3.74 4.71 2.50
N PHE A 15 -4.21 4.15 3.61
CA PHE A 15 -5.39 4.64 4.32
C PHE A 15 -5.05 5.84 5.22
N GLY A 16 -5.90 6.87 5.18
CA GLY A 16 -5.80 8.01 6.10
C GLY A 16 -4.55 8.87 5.91
N ARG A 17 -3.91 8.84 4.73
CA ARG A 17 -2.84 9.76 4.33
C ARG A 17 -3.34 10.69 3.22
N THR A 18 -2.83 11.93 3.18
CA THR A 18 -3.13 12.87 2.09
C THR A 18 -1.84 13.61 1.67
N PRO A 19 -1.39 13.49 0.40
CA PRO A 19 -1.98 12.69 -0.68
C PRO A 19 -1.95 11.18 -0.40
N ALA A 20 -2.90 10.44 -1.00
CA ALA A 20 -2.93 8.98 -0.89
C ALA A 20 -1.85 8.37 -1.80
N THR A 21 -1.01 7.49 -1.24
CA THR A 21 0.00 6.74 -1.99
C THR A 21 -0.63 5.44 -2.49
N GLU A 22 -0.59 5.23 -3.81
CA GLU A 22 -0.97 3.99 -4.47
C GLU A 22 0.30 3.21 -4.86
N ILE A 23 0.33 1.93 -4.54
CA ILE A 23 1.44 1.01 -4.80
C ILE A 23 0.88 -0.16 -5.59
N ILE A 24 1.41 -0.40 -6.78
CA ILE A 24 1.01 -1.51 -7.67
C ILE A 24 2.18 -2.48 -7.72
N ILE A 25 1.93 -3.73 -7.32
CA ILE A 25 2.96 -4.77 -7.18
C ILE A 25 2.60 -5.94 -8.07
N ASP A 26 3.54 -6.35 -8.91
CA ASP A 26 3.46 -7.60 -9.63
C ASP A 26 3.94 -8.76 -8.74
N SER A 27 3.01 -9.58 -8.26
CA SER A 27 3.30 -10.69 -7.35
C SER A 27 3.97 -11.89 -8.03
N GLU A 28 4.12 -11.92 -9.36
CA GLU A 28 4.94 -12.93 -10.05
C GLU A 28 6.43 -12.61 -9.97
N LYS A 29 6.77 -11.32 -9.77
CA LYS A 29 8.17 -10.85 -9.70
C LYS A 29 8.66 -10.76 -8.27
N VAL A 30 7.84 -10.27 -7.35
CA VAL A 30 8.20 -9.99 -5.96
C VAL A 30 6.98 -10.14 -5.06
N SER A 31 7.17 -10.76 -3.90
CA SER A 31 6.13 -10.89 -2.88
C SER A 31 5.66 -9.53 -2.35
N GLY A 32 4.34 -9.31 -2.31
CA GLY A 32 3.77 -8.06 -1.79
C GLY A 32 4.15 -7.72 -0.34
N ALA A 33 4.44 -8.72 0.50
CA ALA A 33 4.91 -8.52 1.87
C ALA A 33 6.26 -7.78 1.92
N THR A 34 7.20 -8.14 1.05
CA THR A 34 8.53 -7.53 0.99
C THR A 34 8.45 -6.07 0.56
N VAL A 35 7.60 -5.77 -0.42
CA VAL A 35 7.39 -4.39 -0.88
C VAL A 35 6.68 -3.53 0.17
N LEU A 36 5.72 -4.10 0.90
CA LEU A 36 5.06 -3.39 1.98
C LEU A 36 6.00 -3.10 3.16
N GLU A 37 6.96 -3.97 3.42
CA GLU A 37 7.99 -3.73 4.44
C GLU A 37 8.90 -2.55 4.03
N ASP A 38 9.39 -2.57 2.78
CA ASP A 38 10.29 -1.55 2.23
C ASP A 38 9.60 -0.18 2.05
N LEU A 39 8.44 -0.17 1.36
CA LEU A 39 7.68 1.05 1.12
C LEU A 39 6.88 1.51 2.34
N GLY A 40 6.64 0.62 3.33
CA GLY A 40 5.95 0.96 4.56
C GLY A 40 6.67 2.06 5.33
N GLN A 41 8.00 2.04 5.39
CA GLN A 41 8.79 3.13 5.97
C GLN A 41 8.66 4.43 5.19
N ALA A 42 8.65 4.37 3.85
CA ALA A 42 8.51 5.55 3.00
C ALA A 42 7.11 6.19 3.13
N VAL A 43 6.04 5.37 3.16
CA VAL A 43 4.66 5.85 3.35
C VAL A 43 4.53 6.54 4.71
N GLN A 44 5.32 6.17 5.73
CA GLN A 44 5.28 6.82 7.04
C GLN A 44 5.57 8.33 7.04
N PHE A 45 6.27 8.85 6.03
CA PHE A 45 6.56 10.28 5.91
C PHE A 45 5.37 11.12 5.41
N THR A 46 4.29 10.50 4.91
CA THR A 46 3.11 11.25 4.44
C THR A 46 2.21 11.72 5.60
N PRO A 47 1.58 12.90 5.52
CA PRO A 47 0.73 13.40 6.60
C PRO A 47 -0.48 12.48 6.86
N ARG A 48 -0.71 12.09 8.12
CA ARG A 48 -1.86 11.24 8.51
C ARG A 48 -3.08 12.09 8.81
N THR A 49 -4.06 12.07 7.90
CA THR A 49 -5.33 12.80 8.01
C THR A 49 -6.44 11.99 8.69
N LYS A 50 -6.34 10.66 8.73
CA LYS A 50 -7.31 9.80 9.45
C LYS A 50 -6.60 8.67 10.20
N LYS A 51 -7.15 8.28 11.36
CA LYS A 51 -6.66 7.16 12.19
C LYS A 51 -7.83 6.20 12.43
N CYS A 52 -7.56 4.89 12.46
CA CYS A 52 -8.53 3.92 12.96
C CYS A 52 -8.77 4.16 14.46
N LEU A 53 -10.03 4.20 14.89
CA LEU A 53 -10.41 4.57 16.25
C LEU A 53 -10.60 3.37 17.20
N GLY A 54 -10.35 2.14 16.73
CA GLY A 54 -10.57 0.92 17.51
C GLY A 54 -11.95 0.35 17.30
#